data_AF-A0A9W6N148-F1
#
_entry.id   AF-A0A9W6N148-F1
#
_cell.length_a   1.000
_cell.length_b   1.000
_cell.length_c   1.000
_cell.angle_alpha   90.00
_cell.angle_beta   90.00
_cell.angle_gamma   90.00
#
_symmetry.space_group_name_H-M   'P 1'
#
loop_
_entity.id
_entity.type
_entity.pdbx_description
1 polymer ?
#
loop_
_entity_poly.entity_id
_entity_poly.type
_entity_poly.pdbx_seq_one_letter_code
_entity_poly.pdbx_strand_id
1 'polypeptide(L)'
;MDPHDLLRKTLEQRTIAAHRAYIDALVAWENAIRSSSSPDVSSPDAHQRRCLTARAEKERCRVAFRDLCDELGYIPFGHGVGLPTEAPAESEAHTRH
;
A
#
# COMPACT_ATOMS: atom_id res chain seq x y z
N MET A 1 4.37 -11.59 -33.10
CA MET A 1 3.99 -11.46 -31.68
C MET A 1 3.07 -12.62 -31.38
N ASP A 2 3.43 -13.43 -30.39
CA ASP A 2 2.62 -14.58 -29.99
C ASP A 2 1.44 -14.09 -29.09
N PRO A 3 0.19 -14.54 -29.32
CA PRO A 3 -0.96 -14.09 -28.53
C PRO A 3 -0.89 -14.48 -27.05
N HIS A 4 -0.17 -15.56 -26.72
CA HIS A 4 0.04 -16.00 -25.34
C HIS A 4 1.00 -15.05 -24.59
N ASP A 5 1.96 -14.44 -25.31
CA ASP A 5 2.88 -13.44 -24.76
C ASP A 5 2.18 -12.13 -24.41
N LEU A 6 1.19 -11.71 -25.22
CA LEU A 6 0.37 -10.54 -24.94
C LEU A 6 -0.51 -10.74 -23.69
N LEU A 7 -1.15 -11.90 -23.56
CA LEU A 7 -1.98 -12.24 -22.41
C LEU A 7 -1.16 -12.22 -21.11
N ARG A 8 0.05 -12.82 -21.14
CA ARG A 8 0.96 -12.81 -19.99
C ARG A 8 1.38 -11.40 -19.59
N LYS A 9 1.72 -10.54 -20.55
CA LYS A 9 2.07 -9.12 -20.28
C LYS A 9 0.91 -8.35 -19.67
N THR A 10 -0.31 -8.55 -20.15
CA THR A 10 -1.50 -7.92 -19.55
C THR A 10 -1.75 -8.41 -18.13
N LEU A 11 -1.59 -9.71 -17.87
CA LEU A 11 -1.74 -10.28 -16.54
C LEU A 11 -0.67 -9.76 -15.57
N GLU A 12 0.58 -9.66 -16.02
CA GLU A 12 1.68 -9.09 -15.25
C GLU A 12 1.43 -7.62 -14.90
N GLN A 13 0.97 -6.81 -15.85
CA GLN A 13 0.58 -5.41 -15.60
C GLN A 13 -0.55 -5.29 -14.57
N ARG A 14 -1.57 -6.15 -14.66
CA ARG A 14 -2.66 -6.20 -13.67
C ARG A 14 -2.15 -6.60 -12.29
N THR A 15 -1.22 -7.56 -12.22
CA THR A 15 -0.59 -8.01 -10.97
C THR A 15 0.23 -6.89 -10.33
N ILE A 16 0.99 -6.14 -11.11
CA ILE A 16 1.75 -4.95 -10.63
C ILE A 16 0.79 -3.87 -10.13
N ALA A 17 -0.31 -3.59 -10.85
CA ALA A 17 -1.30 -2.61 -10.41
C ALA A 17 -1.98 -3.03 -9.09
N ALA A 18 -2.32 -4.32 -8.94
CA ALA A 18 -2.86 -4.87 -7.70
C ALA A 18 -1.87 -4.78 -6.54
N HIS A 19 -0.57 -5.00 -6.80
CA HIS A 19 0.48 -4.82 -5.80
C HIS A 19 0.54 -3.37 -5.30
N ARG A 20 0.53 -2.40 -6.22
CA ARG A 20 0.52 -0.96 -5.87
C ARG A 20 -0.70 -0.60 -5.02
N ALA A 21 -1.89 -1.05 -5.43
CA ALA A 21 -3.12 -0.83 -4.66
C ALA A 21 -3.05 -1.42 -3.25
N TYR A 22 -2.43 -2.60 -3.09
CA TYR A 22 -2.19 -3.20 -1.78
C TYR A 22 -1.27 -2.33 -0.90
N ILE A 23 -0.19 -1.78 -1.46
CA ILE A 23 0.72 -0.89 -0.73
C ILE A 23 0.03 0.43 -0.35
N ASP A 24 -0.73 1.04 -1.27
CA ASP A 24 -1.48 2.27 -0.99
C ASP A 24 -2.49 2.05 0.15
N ALA A 25 -3.20 0.92 0.14
CA ALA A 25 -4.14 0.55 1.19
C ALA A 25 -3.43 0.24 2.53
N LEU A 26 -2.22 -0.32 2.49
CA LEU A 26 -1.38 -0.54 3.68
C LEU A 26 -0.99 0.81 4.32
N VAL A 27 -0.48 1.75 3.52
CA VAL A 27 -0.11 3.10 3.98
C VAL A 27 -1.33 3.83 4.55
N ALA A 28 -2.48 3.74 3.89
CA ALA A 28 -3.72 4.34 4.39
C ALA A 28 -4.15 3.76 5.76
N TRP A 29 -4.01 2.44 5.94
CA TRP A 29 -4.30 1.79 7.22
C TRP A 29 -3.33 2.18 8.32
N GLU A 30 -2.03 2.24 8.04
CA GLU A 30 -1.01 2.70 9.00
C GLU A 30 -1.23 4.15 9.42
N ASN A 31 -1.54 5.03 8.47
CA ASN A 31 -1.89 6.42 8.73
C ASN A 31 -3.18 6.54 9.56
N ALA A 32 -4.18 5.70 9.26
CA ALA A 32 -5.41 5.66 10.05
C ALA A 32 -5.12 5.31 11.51
N ILE A 33 -4.25 4.32 11.78
CA ILE A 33 -3.84 3.96 13.15
C ILE A 33 -3.06 5.09 13.82
N ARG A 34 -2.08 5.68 13.13
CA ARG A 34 -1.21 6.75 13.67
C ARG A 34 -1.99 8.02 14.00
N SER A 35 -3.05 8.33 13.24
CA SER A 35 -3.92 9.48 13.48
C SER A 35 -4.71 9.39 14.81
N SER A 36 -4.68 8.27 15.53
CA SER A 36 -5.25 8.12 16.87
C SER A 36 -4.54 8.96 17.94
N SER A 37 -3.28 9.36 17.68
CA SER A 37 -2.42 10.01 18.69
C SER A 37 -2.63 11.53 18.81
N SER A 38 -3.55 12.13 18.05
CA SER A 38 -3.91 13.54 18.23
C SER A 38 -4.97 13.68 19.35
N PRO A 39 -4.79 14.58 20.33
CA PRO A 39 -5.70 14.73 21.47
C PRO A 39 -7.12 15.21 21.11
N ASP A 40 -7.39 15.55 19.84
CA ASP A 40 -8.66 16.09 19.35
C ASP A 40 -9.56 15.08 18.61
N VAL A 41 -9.47 13.78 18.93
CA VAL A 41 -10.42 12.78 18.44
C VAL A 41 -11.79 12.96 19.09
N SER A 42 -12.54 13.97 18.64
CA SER A 42 -13.93 14.27 19.03
C SER A 42 -14.93 13.13 18.77
N SER A 43 -14.50 11.97 18.26
CA SER A 43 -15.32 10.75 18.19
C SER A 43 -14.44 9.49 18.06
N PRO A 44 -14.18 8.75 19.15
CA PRO A 44 -13.50 7.46 19.14
C PRO A 44 -14.13 6.47 18.15
N ASP A 45 -15.46 6.48 18.04
CA ASP A 45 -16.20 5.63 17.11
C ASP A 45 -15.89 5.95 15.64
N ALA A 46 -15.74 7.23 15.30
CA ALA A 46 -15.40 7.65 13.95
C ALA A 46 -13.96 7.28 13.57
N HIS A 47 -13.04 7.30 14.55
CA HIS A 47 -11.67 6.83 14.36
C HIS A 47 -11.64 5.30 14.17
N GLN A 48 -12.31 4.55 15.04
CA GLN A 48 -12.40 3.09 14.94
C GLN A 48 -13.01 2.65 13.61
N ARG A 49 -14.09 3.31 13.15
CA ARG A 49 -14.68 3.04 11.82
C ARG A 49 -13.67 3.26 10.68
N ARG A 50 -12.90 4.36 10.72
CA ARG A 50 -11.86 4.64 9.71
C ARG A 50 -10.78 3.54 9.69
N CYS A 51 -10.30 3.12 10.85
CA CYS A 51 -9.31 2.05 10.96
C CYS A 51 -9.85 0.70 10.43
N LEU A 52 -11.10 0.35 10.76
CA LEU A 52 -11.73 -0.87 10.26
C LEU A 52 -11.93 -0.85 8.74
N THR A 53 -12.39 0.27 8.19
CA THR A 53 -12.55 0.44 6.74
C THR A 53 -11.21 0.32 6.02
N ALA A 54 -10.17 1.01 6.49
CA ALA A 54 -8.83 0.95 5.88
C ALA A 54 -8.22 -0.46 5.97
N ARG A 55 -8.42 -1.16 7.10
CA ARG A 55 -8.00 -2.56 7.26
C ARG A 55 -8.71 -3.49 6.27
N ALA A 56 -10.03 -3.31 6.09
CA ALA A 56 -10.81 -4.12 5.16
C ALA A 56 -10.38 -3.87 3.70
N GLU A 57 -10.06 -2.63 3.34
CA GLU A 57 -9.51 -2.28 2.02
C GLU A 57 -8.17 -2.97 1.78
N LYS A 58 -7.24 -2.83 2.72
CA LYS A 58 -5.92 -3.48 2.67
C LYS A 58 -6.07 -4.99 2.46
N GLU A 59 -6.97 -5.65 3.19
CA GLU A 59 -7.16 -7.10 3.06
C GLU A 59 -7.78 -7.48 1.71
N ARG A 60 -8.72 -6.69 1.18
CA ARG A 60 -9.28 -6.90 -0.16
C ARG A 60 -8.21 -6.77 -1.24
N CYS A 61 -7.36 -5.75 -1.17
CA CYS A 61 -6.25 -5.58 -2.11
C CYS A 61 -5.21 -6.71 -2.00
N ARG A 62 -4.92 -7.19 -0.77
CA ARG A 62 -4.00 -8.33 -0.54
C ARG A 62 -4.49 -9.60 -1.23
N VAL A 63 -5.77 -9.92 -1.09
CA VAL A 63 -6.40 -11.08 -1.72
C VAL A 63 -6.35 -10.95 -3.24
N ALA A 64 -6.75 -9.80 -3.80
CA ALA A 64 -6.72 -9.57 -5.24
C ALA A 64 -5.30 -9.71 -5.83
N PHE A 65 -4.28 -9.18 -5.13
CA PHE A 65 -2.89 -9.34 -5.56
C PHE A 65 -2.43 -10.81 -5.52
N ARG A 66 -2.78 -11.56 -4.46
CA ARG A 66 -2.46 -12.99 -4.36
C ARG A 66 -3.10 -13.78 -5.49
N ASP A 67 -4.40 -13.60 -5.71
CA ASP A 67 -5.14 -14.37 -6.71
C ASP A 67 -4.58 -14.11 -8.12
N LEU A 68 -4.11 -12.88 -8.40
CA LEU A 68 -3.40 -12.55 -9.64
C LEU A 68 -1.99 -13.16 -9.73
N CYS A 69 -1.25 -13.22 -8.61
CA CYS A 69 0.03 -13.95 -8.58
C CYS A 69 -0.16 -15.45 -8.84
N ASP A 70 -1.22 -16.04 -8.29
CA ASP A 70 -1.58 -17.45 -8.49
C ASP A 70 -1.92 -17.72 -9.97
N GLU A 71 -2.67 -16.80 -10.62
CA GLU A 71 -2.97 -16.86 -12.06
C GLU A 71 -1.69 -16.67 -12.91
N LEU A 72 -0.78 -15.80 -12.49
CA LEU A 72 0.47 -15.50 -13.21
C LEU A 72 1.52 -16.62 -13.07
N GLY A 73 1.46 -17.38 -11.97
CA GLY A 73 2.36 -18.49 -11.64
C GLY A 73 3.71 -18.05 -11.05
N TYR A 74 3.91 -16.75 -10.82
CA TYR A 74 5.08 -16.19 -10.13
C TYR A 74 4.73 -14.81 -9.55
N ILE A 75 5.55 -14.34 -8.61
CA ILE A 75 5.45 -12.99 -8.06
C ILE A 75 6.29 -12.06 -8.93
N PRO A 76 5.70 -11.05 -9.60
CA PRO A 76 6.46 -10.14 -10.42
C PRO A 76 7.35 -9.26 -9.55
N PHE A 77 8.65 -9.20 -9.86
CA PHE A 77 9.57 -8.27 -9.25
C PHE A 77 9.23 -6.85 -9.72
N GLY A 78 8.49 -6.12 -8.89
CA GLY A 78 8.16 -4.73 -9.16
C GLY A 78 9.39 -3.84 -9.04
N HIS A 79 10.08 -3.57 -10.16
CA HIS A 79 10.93 -2.38 -10.25
C HIS A 79 10.04 -1.15 -9.98
N GLY A 80 10.12 -0.57 -8.77
CA GLY A 80 9.41 0.65 -8.42
C GLY A 80 8.26 0.53 -7.42
N VAL A 81 8.11 -0.61 -6.72
CA VAL A 81 7.25 -0.70 -5.52
C VAL A 81 8.16 -0.72 -4.29
N GLY A 82 8.93 0.35 -4.10
CA GLY A 82 9.58 0.61 -2.84
C GLY A 82 8.51 1.13 -1.87
N LEU A 83 8.48 0.59 -0.65
CA LEU A 83 7.84 1.29 0.46
C LEU A 83 8.40 2.73 0.49
N PRO A 84 7.60 3.76 0.80
CA PRO A 84 8.14 5.10 0.97
C PRO A 84 9.26 5.01 2.01
N THR A 85 10.50 5.18 1.56
CA THR A 85 11.66 5.33 2.43
C THR A 85 11.28 6.40 3.44
N GLU A 86 11.24 6.04 4.74
CA GLU A 86 11.12 7.03 5.81
C GLU A 86 12.16 8.12 5.52
N ALA A 87 11.68 9.32 5.17
CA ALA A 87 12.56 10.44 4.94
C ALA A 87 13.42 10.60 6.21
N PRO A 88 14.75 10.75 6.09
CA PRO A 88 15.58 10.97 7.26
C PRO A 88 15.05 12.22 7.96
N ALA A 89 14.67 12.03 9.24
CA ALA A 89 14.27 13.11 10.12
C ALA A 89 15.28 14.25 9.98
N GLU A 90 14.78 15.42 9.62
CA GLU A 90 15.54 16.64 9.53
C GLU A 90 16.19 16.87 10.90
N SER A 91 17.47 16.50 11.05
CA SER A 91 18.29 17.03 12.13
C SER A 91 18.53 18.48 11.78
N GLU A 92 17.66 19.32 12.33
CA GLU A 92 17.75 20.78 12.30
C GLU A 92 19.19 21.23 12.50
N ALA A 93 19.63 22.08 11.57
CA ALA A 93 20.82 22.88 11.71
C ALA A 93 20.77 23.70 13.00
N HIS A 94 21.66 23.42 13.95
CA HIS A 94 22.02 24.42 14.95
C HIS A 94 23.15 25.29 14.39
N THR A 95 22.76 26.48 13.95
CA THR A 95 23.63 27.55 13.46
C THR A 95 24.21 28.35 14.64
N ARG A 96 25.47 28.80 14.48
CA ARG A 96 26.25 29.79 15.28
C ARG A 96 26.79 29.28 16.62
N HIS A 97 28.04 29.59 16.99
CA HIS A 97 28.70 30.90 16.92
C HIS A 97 30.23 30.81 16.76
#